data_AF-A0A068TRU0-F1
#
_entry.id   AF-A0A068TRU0-F1
#
_cell.length_a   1.000
_cell.length_b   1.000
_cell.length_c   1.000
_cell.angle_alpha   90.00
_cell.angle_beta   90.00
_cell.angle_gamma   90.00
#
_symmetry.space_group_name_H-M   'P 1'
#
loop_
_entity.id
_entity.type
_entity.pdbx_description
1 polymer ?
#
loop_
_entity_poly.entity_id
_entity_poly.type
_entity_poly.pdbx_seq_one_letter_code
_entity_poly.pdbx_strand_id
1 'polypeptide(L)' 'MMSSPTRNGSRTLKPITMVTYPIVADPNKEIIKQLNMVDPDEKDSSGNHLPSRALHIVGPDKNVKLSFLYPASTGRT' A
#
# COMPACT_ATOMS: atom_id res chain seq x y z
N MET A 1 -25.71 -31.57 -35.97
CA MET A 1 -26.01 -30.37 -36.79
C MET A 1 -26.97 -29.53 -35.96
N MET A 2 -26.65 -28.39 -35.36
CA MET A 2 -25.79 -27.28 -35.79
C MET A 2 -24.85 -26.83 -34.65
N SER A 3 -23.69 -26.34 -35.06
CA SER A 3 -22.56 -25.90 -34.26
C SER A 3 -22.56 -24.38 -34.05
N SER A 4 -22.34 -23.96 -32.80
CA SER A 4 -21.73 -22.69 -32.31
C SER A 4 -22.50 -21.37 -32.52
N PRO A 5 -22.30 -20.39 -31.62
CA PRO A 5 -21.15 -19.50 -31.80
C PRO A 5 -20.27 -19.38 -30.55
N THR A 6 -18.97 -19.48 -30.80
CA THR A 6 -17.84 -19.17 -29.93
C THR A 6 -17.94 -17.73 -29.44
N ARG A 7 -17.98 -17.51 -28.11
CA ARG A 7 -17.85 -16.17 -27.51
C ARG A 7 -16.41 -15.68 -27.65
N ASN A 8 -16.09 -15.14 -28.82
CA ASN A 8 -14.93 -14.27 -29.02
C ASN A 8 -15.22 -12.94 -28.32
N GLY A 9 -14.70 -12.81 -27.10
CA GLY A 9 -14.66 -11.53 -26.39
C GLY A 9 -13.23 -11.32 -25.92
N SER A 10 -12.42 -10.70 -26.77
CA SER A 10 -11.17 -10.06 -26.32
C SER A 10 -11.56 -9.04 -25.26
N ARG A 11 -11.50 -9.42 -23.98
CA ARG A 11 -11.45 -8.45 -22.89
C ARG A 11 -10.13 -7.73 -23.09
N THR A 12 -10.16 -6.57 -23.75
CA THR A 12 -9.11 -5.57 -23.60
C THR A 12 -9.07 -5.23 -22.12
N LEU A 13 -8.25 -5.98 -21.37
CA LEU A 13 -7.91 -5.67 -20.00
C LEU A 13 -7.39 -4.24 -20.06
N LYS A 14 -8.09 -3.29 -19.41
CA LYS A 14 -7.55 -1.96 -19.17
C LYS A 14 -6.12 -2.16 -18.68
N PRO A 15 -5.13 -1.39 -19.18
CA PRO A 15 -3.78 -1.53 -18.68
C PRO A 15 -3.84 -1.38 -17.17
N ILE A 16 -3.41 -2.44 -16.48
CA ILE A 16 -3.09 -2.37 -15.06
C ILE A 16 -2.23 -1.13 -14.90
N THR A 17 -2.64 -0.22 -14.03
CA THR A 17 -1.87 0.98 -13.70
C THR A 17 -0.58 0.50 -13.05
N MET A 18 0.45 0.23 -13.87
CA MET A 18 1.74 -0.25 -13.40
C MET A 18 2.42 0.87 -12.64
N VAL A 19 2.61 0.64 -11.35
CA VAL A 19 3.47 1.46 -10.51
C VAL A 19 4.93 1.09 -10.79
N THR A 20 5.82 2.06 -10.74
CA THR A 20 7.27 1.86 -10.96
C THR A 20 8.02 1.44 -9.69
N TYR A 21 7.30 1.22 -8.61
CA TYR A 21 7.83 0.87 -7.30
C TYR A 21 7.01 -0.28 -6.67
N PRO A 22 7.65 -1.13 -5.84
CA PRO A 22 6.94 -2.20 -5.16
C PRO A 22 5.98 -1.65 -4.10
N ILE A 23 4.85 -2.34 -3.94
CA ILE A 23 3.90 -2.09 -2.84
C ILE A 23 3.94 -3.32 -1.94
N VAL A 24 4.24 -3.10 -0.66
CA VAL A 24 4.30 -4.16 0.35
C VAL A 24 2.95 -4.24 1.07
N ALA A 25 2.42 -5.45 1.23
CA ALA A 25 1.23 -5.71 2.04
C ALA A 25 1.63 -6.13 3.45
N ASP A 26 1.06 -5.48 4.47
CA ASP A 26 1.23 -5.82 5.89
C ASP A 26 -0.12 -6.22 6.51
N PRO A 27 -0.68 -7.41 6.18
CA PRO A 27 -2.00 -7.82 6.66
C PRO A 27 -2.05 -8.03 8.18
N ASN A 28 -0.92 -8.39 8.79
CA ASN A 28 -0.81 -8.66 10.23
C ASN A 28 -0.49 -7.40 11.05
N LYS A 29 -0.19 -6.27 10.40
CA LYS A 29 0.15 -5.00 11.05
C LYS A 29 1.40 -5.12 11.95
N GLU A 30 2.34 -5.98 11.58
CA GLU A 30 3.58 -6.20 12.34
C GLU A 30 4.64 -5.15 11.98
N ILE A 31 4.75 -4.81 10.69
CA ILE A 31 5.73 -3.85 10.19
C ILE A 31 5.41 -2.46 10.72
N ILE A 32 4.13 -2.06 10.72
CA ILE A 32 3.71 -0.74 11.21
C ILE A 32 4.03 -0.55 12.70
N LYS A 33 3.99 -1.63 13.50
CA LYS A 33 4.33 -1.59 14.94
C LYS A 33 5.84 -1.52 15.14
N GLN A 34 6.59 -2.36 14.43
CA GLN A 34 8.05 -2.41 14.54
C GLN A 34 8.71 -1.10 14.11
N LEU A 35 8.17 -0.44 13.08
CA LEU A 35 8.69 0.82 12.55
C LEU A 35 8.05 2.06 13.20
N ASN A 36 7.23 1.90 14.24
CA ASN A 36 6.53 2.98 14.93
C ASN A 36 5.74 3.90 13.97
N MET A 37 5.02 3.29 13.03
CA MET A 37 4.21 3.97 12.01
C MET A 37 2.70 3.92 12.33
N VAL A 38 2.31 3.69 13.58
CA VAL A 38 0.90 3.55 13.97
C VAL A 38 0.27 4.93 14.12
N ASP A 39 -0.87 5.16 13.47
CA ASP A 39 -1.62 6.38 13.65
C ASP A 39 -2.41 6.35 14.99
N PRO A 40 -2.27 7.37 15.85
CA PRO A 40 -2.92 7.38 17.14
C PRO A 40 -4.44 7.52 17.02
N ASP A 41 -4.92 8.25 16.01
CA ASP A 41 -6.31 8.66 15.89
C ASP A 41 -7.07 7.82 14.87
N GLU A 42 -6.39 7.28 13.85
CA GLU A 42 -7.05 6.50 12.81
C GLU A 42 -7.18 5.01 13.11
N LYS A 43 -8.42 4.52 12.96
CA LYS A 43 -8.81 3.12 13.16
C LYS A 43 -9.75 2.67 12.04
N ASP A 44 -9.63 1.41 11.65
CA ASP A 44 -10.62 0.79 10.76
C ASP A 44 -11.96 0.54 11.48
N SER A 45 -12.97 0.14 10.71
CA SER A 45 -14.32 -0.19 11.24
C SER A 45 -14.32 -1.29 12.32
N SER A 46 -13.25 -2.08 12.43
CA SER A 46 -13.08 -3.13 13.44
C SER A 46 -12.26 -2.63 14.65
N GLY A 47 -11.93 -1.35 14.70
CA GLY A 47 -11.21 -0.71 15.80
C GLY A 47 -9.69 -0.90 15.76
N ASN A 48 -9.14 -1.49 14.71
CA ASN A 48 -7.70 -1.70 14.62
C ASN A 48 -7.02 -0.45 14.06
N HIS A 49 -5.87 -0.10 14.62
CA HIS A 49 -5.07 1.02 14.14
C HIS A 49 -4.64 0.87 12.68
N LEU A 50 -4.53 2.01 12.01
CA LEU A 50 -4.03 2.13 10.64
C LEU A 50 -2.62 2.73 10.62
N PRO A 51 -1.85 2.55 9.53
CA PRO A 51 -0.58 3.22 9.39
C PRO A 51 -0.75 4.74 9.23
N SER A 52 0.05 5.51 9.96
CA SER A 52 0.35 6.90 9.63
C SER A 52 1.11 6.99 8.30
N ARG A 53 1.24 8.20 7.79
CA ARG A 53 2.10 8.51 6.65
C ARG A 53 3.54 8.64 7.16
N ALA A 54 4.24 7.52 7.29
CA ALA A 54 5.68 7.46 7.56
C ALA A 54 6.57 7.40 6.30
N LEU A 55 7.70 8.12 6.30
CA LEU A 55 8.74 8.09 5.26
C LEU A 55 10.08 7.91 5.94
N HIS A 56 10.77 6.81 5.64
CA HIS A 56 12.15 6.58 6.08
C HIS A 56 13.07 6.54 4.88
N ILE A 57 14.16 7.30 4.93
CA ILE A 57 15.24 7.24 3.93
C ILE A 57 16.34 6.37 4.51
N VAL A 58 16.61 5.24 3.87
CA VAL A 58 17.60 4.25 4.32
C VAL A 58 18.84 4.37 3.45
N GLY A 59 20.00 4.53 4.09
CA GLY A 59 21.30 4.56 3.40
C GLY A 59 21.74 3.18 2.90
N PRO A 60 22.78 3.10 2.06
CA PRO A 60 23.34 1.83 1.59
C PRO A 60 23.91 0.97 2.74
N ASP A 61 24.22 1.59 3.88
CA ASP A 61 24.64 0.96 5.13
C ASP A 61 23.47 0.40 5.96
N LYS A 62 22.24 0.43 5.42
CA LYS A 62 20.99 -0.02 6.04
C LYS A 62 20.56 0.78 7.28
N ASN A 63 21.18 1.93 7.52
CA ASN A 63 20.80 2.85 8.59
C ASN A 63 19.78 3.87 8.11
N VAL A 64 18.81 4.21 8.96
CA VAL A 64 17.87 5.31 8.71
C VAL A 64 18.61 6.64 8.77
N LYS A 65 18.62 7.38 7.67
CA LYS A 65 19.26 8.70 7.56
C LYS A 65 18.30 9.83 7.85
N LEU A 66 17.03 9.62 7.59
CA LEU A 66 15.98 10.58 7.81
C LEU A 66 14.64 9.86 8.02
N SER A 67 13.79 10.41 8.88
CA SER A 67 12.46 9.89 9.16
C SER A 67 11.44 11.03 9.29
N PHE A 68 10.33 10.95 8.55
CA PHE A 68 9.16 11.80 8.73
C PHE A 68 7.94 10.97 9.13
N LEU A 69 7.19 11.45 10.11
CA LEU A 69 5.92 10.86 10.52
C LEU A 69 4.84 11.93 10.42
N TYR A 70 3.89 11.73 9.50
CA TYR A 70 2.71 12.57 9.36
C TYR A 70 1.46 11.75 9.71
N PRO A 71 0.47 12.35 10.39
CA PRO A 71 -0.81 11.69 10.59
C PRO A 71 -1.49 11.43 9.24
N ALA A 72 -2.42 10.48 9.20
CA ALA A 72 -3.20 10.17 8.01
C ALA A 72 -3.94 11.40 7.44
N SER A 73 -4.29 12.36 8.31
CA SER A 73 -5.00 13.59 7.99
C SER A 73 -4.19 14.60 7.17
N THR A 74 -2.85 14.54 7.18
CA THR A 74 -2.00 15.55 6.54
C THR A 74 -1.24 14.98 5.34
N GLY A 75 -1.37 15.63 4.18
CA GLY A 75 -0.61 15.31 2.97
C GLY A 75 0.87 15.71 3.07
N ARG A 76 1.74 14.98 2.37
CA ARG A 76 3.11 15.44 2.08
C ARG A 76 3.04 16.16 0.74
N THR A 77 3.12 17.48 0.76
CA THR A 77 3.01 18.33 -0.43
C THR A 77 4.34 19.02 -0.69
#